data_AF-A0A6B2CWM6-F1
#
_entry.id   AF-A0A6B2CWM6-F1
#
_cell.length_a   1.000
_cell.length_b   1.000
_cell.length_c   1.000
_cell.angle_alpha   90.00
_cell.angle_beta   90.00
_cell.angle_gamma   90.00
#
_symmetry.space_group_name_H-M   'P 1'
#
loop_
_entity.id
_entity.type
_entity.pdbx_description
1 polymer ?
#
loop_
_entity_poly.entity_id
_entity_poly.type
_entity_poly.pdbx_seq_one_letter_code
_entity_poly.pdbx_strand_id
1 'polypeptide(L)'
;GVRVFLWIRNLGGGAVLPRTVYVYKSGNVVCFADGLPWPVEPGRLEYLDVWMPVGSTSHVGGVVAWCREAVVPGAVYVVKLVTARGAEASVVLTAN
;
A
#
# COMPACT_ATOMS: atom_id res chain seq x y z
N GLY A 1 13.12 3.05 6.76
CA GLY A 1 11.90 2.37 6.29
C GLY A 1 11.23 3.24 5.24
N VAL A 2 10.47 2.65 4.34
CA VAL A 2 9.66 3.36 3.35
C VAL A 2 8.29 3.66 3.96
N ARG A 3 7.75 4.86 3.74
CA ARG A 3 6.36 5.18 4.08
C ARG A 3 5.57 5.48 2.82
N VAL A 4 4.35 4.99 2.77
CA VAL A 4 3.39 5.28 1.70
C VAL A 4 2.15 5.89 2.33
N PHE A 5 1.79 7.08 1.85
CA PHE A 5 0.62 7.82 2.30
C PHE A 5 -0.44 7.78 1.20
N LEU A 6 -1.60 7.18 1.48
CA LEU A 6 -2.70 7.07 0.52
C LEU A 6 -3.98 7.67 1.10
N TRP A 7 -4.69 8.40 0.25
CA TRP A 7 -6.10 8.72 0.47
C TRP A 7 -6.93 7.79 -0.39
N ILE A 8 -7.82 7.03 0.23
CA ILE A 8 -8.62 6.00 -0.41
C ILE A 8 -10.09 6.34 -0.26
N ARG A 9 -10.86 6.20 -1.34
CA ARG A 9 -12.32 6.38 -1.32
C ARG A 9 -12.98 5.17 -1.96
N ASN A 10 -13.86 4.51 -1.22
CA ASN A 10 -14.71 3.46 -1.78
C ASN A 10 -15.92 4.10 -2.48
N LEU A 11 -15.97 3.95 -3.80
CA LEU A 11 -17.06 4.44 -4.67
C LEU A 11 -18.14 3.38 -4.93
N GLY A 12 -17.95 2.15 -4.42
CA GLY A 12 -18.92 1.07 -4.53
C GLY A 12 -20.03 1.17 -3.49
N GLY A 13 -20.98 0.23 -3.55
CA GLY A 13 -22.14 0.18 -2.66
C GLY A 13 -21.97 -0.63 -1.37
N GLY A 14 -20.81 -1.26 -1.15
CA GLY A 14 -20.55 -2.08 0.04
C GLY A 14 -19.11 -1.96 0.52
N ALA A 15 -18.87 -2.33 1.78
CA ALA A 15 -17.54 -2.30 2.39
C ALA A 15 -16.53 -3.14 1.59
N VAL A 16 -15.33 -2.58 1.41
CA VAL A 16 -14.23 -3.24 0.72
C VAL A 16 -13.07 -3.38 1.69
N LEU A 17 -12.51 -4.58 1.82
CA LEU A 17 -11.34 -4.82 2.67
C LEU A 17 -10.06 -4.69 1.82
N PRO A 18 -9.26 -3.62 2.01
CA PRO A 18 -7.90 -3.58 1.48
C PRO A 18 -7.09 -4.70 2.11
N ARG A 19 -6.21 -5.35 1.33
CA ARG A 19 -5.45 -6.51 1.82
C ARG A 19 -3.97 -6.28 1.72
N THR A 20 -3.49 -5.88 0.53
CA THR A 20 -2.06 -5.77 0.26
C THR A 20 -1.76 -4.47 -0.48
N VAL A 21 -0.71 -3.76 -0.06
CA VAL A 21 -0.08 -2.69 -0.83
C VAL A 21 1.21 -3.23 -1.43
N TYR A 22 1.41 -3.01 -2.72
CA TYR A 22 2.67 -3.25 -3.42
C TYR A 22 3.22 -1.92 -3.93
N VAL A 23 4.54 -1.76 -3.85
CA VAL A 23 5.26 -0.64 -4.46
C VAL A 23 6.15 -1.19 -5.55
N TYR A 24 6.04 -0.65 -6.75
CA TYR A 24 6.82 -1.06 -7.91
C TYR A 24 7.77 0.04 -8.34
N LYS A 25 8.98 -0.36 -8.74
CA LYS A 25 9.98 0.48 -9.43
C LYS A 25 10.40 -0.25 -10.70
N SER A 26 10.25 0.40 -11.85
CA SER A 26 10.60 -0.19 -13.15
C SER A 26 10.02 -1.60 -13.36
N GLY A 27 8.73 -1.78 -13.03
CA GLY A 27 8.00 -3.06 -13.19
C GLY A 27 8.27 -4.12 -12.11
N ASN A 28 9.19 -3.89 -11.18
CA ASN A 28 9.52 -4.86 -10.12
C ASN A 28 8.93 -4.43 -8.77
N VAL A 29 8.39 -5.37 -8.00
CA VAL A 29 7.99 -5.12 -6.61
C VAL A 29 9.25 -4.81 -5.79
N VAL A 30 9.29 -3.63 -5.20
CA VAL A 30 10.37 -3.18 -4.31
C VAL A 30 9.94 -3.18 -2.84
N CYS A 31 8.63 -3.06 -2.58
CA CYS A 31 8.05 -3.16 -1.25
C CYS A 31 6.68 -3.82 -1.28
N PHE A 32 6.28 -4.41 -0.16
CA PHE A 32 4.90 -4.79 0.09
C PHE A 32 4.52 -4.62 1.57
N ALA A 33 3.21 -4.49 1.81
CA ALA A 33 2.59 -4.66 3.11
C ALA A 33 1.29 -5.45 2.94
N ASP A 34 1.18 -6.61 3.58
CA ASP A 34 0.01 -7.49 3.55
C ASP A 34 -0.67 -7.58 4.92
N GLY A 35 -1.97 -7.85 4.95
CA GLY A 35 -2.73 -8.02 6.18
C GLY A 35 -3.32 -6.72 6.73
N LEU A 36 -3.60 -5.74 5.85
CA LEU A 36 -4.19 -4.46 6.25
C LEU A 36 -5.50 -4.68 7.04
N PRO A 37 -5.68 -4.05 8.22
CA PRO A 37 -6.62 -4.59 9.21
C PRO A 37 -8.05 -4.01 9.19
N TRP A 38 -8.38 -3.01 8.37
CA TRP A 38 -9.72 -2.41 8.41
C TRP A 38 -10.43 -2.33 7.05
N PRO A 39 -11.76 -2.50 7.02
CA PRO A 39 -12.56 -2.27 5.83
C PRO A 39 -12.72 -0.77 5.55
N VAL A 40 -12.85 -0.43 4.26
CA VAL A 40 -13.18 0.91 3.78
C VAL A 40 -14.67 0.97 3.42
N GLU A 41 -15.41 1.78 4.15
CA GLU A 41 -16.87 1.94 3.95
C GLU A 41 -17.18 2.85 2.75
N PRO A 42 -18.34 2.66 2.08
CA PRO A 42 -18.78 3.54 1.00
C PRO A 42 -18.82 5.02 1.38
N GLY A 43 -18.43 5.88 0.44
CA GLY A 43 -18.66 7.33 0.50
C GLY A 43 -17.69 8.12 1.39
N ARG A 44 -16.93 7.46 2.27
CA ARG A 44 -15.92 8.08 3.14
C ARG A 44 -14.55 8.16 2.45
N LEU A 45 -13.82 9.21 2.78
CA LEU A 45 -12.40 9.34 2.43
C LEU A 45 -11.57 8.87 3.63
N GLU A 46 -10.73 7.87 3.40
CA GLU A 46 -9.87 7.29 4.43
C GLU A 46 -8.41 7.55 4.14
N TYR A 47 -7.61 7.65 5.20
CA TYR A 47 -6.19 7.87 5.13
C TYR A 47 -5.42 6.63 5.59
N LEU A 48 -4.42 6.24 4.81
CA LEU A 48 -3.55 5.11 5.09
C LEU A 48 -2.10 5.59 5.16
N ASP A 49 -1.45 5.39 6.32
CA ASP A 49 0.00 5.51 6.50
C ASP A 49 0.59 4.10 6.65
N VAL A 50 1.24 3.61 5.59
CA VAL A 50 1.89 2.29 5.59
C VAL A 50 3.39 2.47 5.75
N TRP A 51 3.93 2.01 6.88
CA TRP A 51 5.36 1.90 7.09
C TRP A 51 5.88 0.50 6.75
N MET A 52 6.95 0.44 5.96
CA MET A 52 7.61 -0.80 5.54
C MET A 52 9.12 -0.74 5.89
N PRO A 53 9.66 -1.72 6.64
CA PRO A 53 11.09 -1.81 6.92
C PRO A 53 11.90 -2.12 5.65
N VAL A 54 13.15 -1.66 5.57
CA VAL A 54 14.07 -2.01 4.48
C VAL A 54 15.02 -3.09 4.96
N GLY A 55 15.19 -4.15 4.17
CA GLY A 55 16.17 -5.22 4.42
C GLY A 55 15.75 -6.32 5.38
N SER A 56 14.63 -6.17 6.11
CA SER A 56 14.07 -7.19 7.00
C SER A 56 12.54 -7.16 6.99
N THR A 57 11.90 -8.28 7.27
CA THR A 57 10.44 -8.37 7.40
C THR A 57 9.99 -7.89 8.78
N SER A 58 8.90 -7.14 8.85
CA SER A 58 8.25 -6.73 10.10
C SER A 58 6.84 -7.33 10.21
N HIS A 59 6.43 -7.66 11.43
CA HIS A 59 5.12 -8.19 11.78
C HIS A 59 4.51 -7.33 12.89
N VAL A 60 3.68 -6.35 12.54
CA VAL A 60 3.08 -5.42 13.51
C VAL A 60 1.57 -5.42 13.33
N GLY A 61 0.82 -5.74 14.39
CA GLY A 61 -0.65 -5.70 14.35
C GLY A 61 -1.27 -6.63 13.30
N GLY A 62 -0.64 -7.76 12.97
CA GLY A 62 -1.08 -8.67 11.92
C GLY A 62 -0.68 -8.27 10.50
N VAL A 63 -0.06 -7.10 10.32
CA VAL A 63 0.49 -6.63 9.04
C VAL A 63 1.91 -7.16 8.87
N VAL A 64 2.17 -7.80 7.73
CA VAL A 64 3.50 -8.22 7.30
C VAL A 64 4.02 -7.22 6.27
N ALA A 65 5.17 -6.60 6.53
CA ALA A 65 5.69 -5.54 5.69
C ALA A 65 7.18 -5.70 5.42
N TRP A 66 7.62 -5.36 4.20
CA TRP A 66 9.01 -5.45 3.78
C TRP A 66 9.31 -4.58 2.55
N CYS A 67 10.53 -4.07 2.47
CA CYS A 67 11.13 -3.44 1.31
C CYS A 67 12.50 -4.04 1.03
N ARG A 68 12.78 -4.31 -0.25
CA ARG A 68 14.10 -4.68 -0.76
C ARG A 68 15.10 -3.54 -0.66
N GLU A 69 14.65 -2.34 -1.00
CA GLU A 69 15.47 -1.13 -1.11
C GLU A 69 14.71 0.07 -0.54
N ALA A 70 15.44 1.11 -0.12
CA ALA A 70 14.83 2.39 0.20
C ALA A 70 14.31 3.08 -1.06
N VAL A 71 13.35 4.00 -0.90
CA VAL A 71 12.94 4.87 -2.01
C VAL A 71 14.06 5.84 -2.36
N VAL A 72 14.21 6.10 -3.66
CA VAL A 72 15.11 7.11 -4.20
C VAL A 72 14.31 8.41 -4.40
N PRO A 73 14.68 9.52 -3.74
CA PRO A 73 14.03 10.82 -3.95
C PRO A 73 14.00 11.21 -5.43
N GLY A 74 12.87 11.74 -5.89
CA GLY A 74 12.62 12.12 -7.28
C GLY A 74 12.32 10.96 -8.23
N ALA A 75 12.48 9.70 -7.79
CA ALA A 75 12.11 8.55 -8.62
C ALA A 75 10.59 8.29 -8.57
N VAL A 76 10.07 7.77 -9.68
CA VAL A 76 8.66 7.42 -9.85
C VAL A 76 8.42 5.96 -9.46
N TYR A 77 7.34 5.73 -8.72
CA TYR A 77 6.89 4.42 -8.26
C TYR A 77 5.42 4.23 -8.61
N VAL A 78 5.03 2.99 -8.89
CA VAL A 78 3.61 2.60 -8.95
C VAL A 78 3.25 1.98 -7.62
N VAL A 79 2.28 2.56 -6.92
CA VAL A 79 1.70 1.95 -5.73
C VAL A 79 0.40 1.29 -6.12
N LYS A 80 0.28 -0.01 -5.85
CA LYS A 80 -0.91 -0.81 -6.11
C LYS A 80 -1.52 -1.27 -4.79
N LEU A 81 -2.80 -1.03 -4.62
CA LEU A 81 -3.63 -1.57 -3.55
C LEU A 81 -4.46 -2.74 -4.09
N VAL A 82 -4.36 -3.90 -3.46
CA VAL A 82 -5.14 -5.10 -3.75
C VAL A 82 -6.08 -5.36 -2.59
N THR A 83 -7.35 -5.57 -2.91
CA THR A 83 -8.40 -5.89 -1.94
C THR A 83 -8.45 -7.39 -1.65
N ALA A 84 -9.08 -7.80 -0.56
CA ALA A 84 -9.23 -9.22 -0.20
C ALA A 84 -10.00 -10.05 -1.26
N ARG A 85 -10.77 -9.39 -2.14
CA ARG A 85 -11.49 -10.03 -3.26
C ARG A 85 -10.76 -9.91 -4.61
N GLY A 86 -9.52 -9.42 -4.61
CA GLY A 86 -8.69 -9.33 -5.82
C GLY A 86 -8.94 -8.10 -6.70
N ALA A 87 -9.83 -7.18 -6.32
CA ALA A 87 -9.92 -5.89 -7.00
C ALA A 87 -8.63 -5.08 -6.75
N GLU A 88 -8.15 -4.40 -7.79
CA GLU A 88 -6.90 -3.63 -7.75
C GLU A 88 -7.15 -2.15 -8.06
N ALA A 89 -6.43 -1.27 -7.38
CA ALA A 89 -6.32 0.15 -7.70
C ALA A 89 -4.86 0.56 -7.67
N SER A 90 -4.42 1.43 -8.58
CA SER A 90 -3.03 1.88 -8.65
C SER A 90 -2.92 3.39 -8.79
N VAL A 91 -1.88 3.95 -8.19
CA VAL A 91 -1.49 5.35 -8.33
C VAL A 91 0.00 5.43 -8.62
N VAL A 92 0.40 6.42 -9.41
CA VAL A 92 1.80 6.73 -9.69
C VAL A 92 2.23 7.87 -8.78
N LEU A 93 3.28 7.67 -7.99
CA LEU A 93 3.79 8.64 -7.04
C LEU A 93 5.27 8.89 -7.29
N THR A 94 5.71 10.12 -7.08
CA THR A 94 7.12 10.47 -6.98
C THR A 94 7.54 10.42 -5.52
N ALA A 95 8.64 9.74 -5.21
CA ALA A 95 9.17 9.72 -3.86
C ALA A 95 9.82 11.08 -3.52
N ASN A 96 9.59 11.53 -2.29
CA ASN A 96 10.26 12.70 -1.70
C ASN A 96 11.43 12.27 -0.81
#